data_AF-A0A7K1FK86-F1
#
_entry.id   AF-A0A7K1FK86-F1
#
_cell.length_a   1.000
_cell.length_b   1.000
_cell.length_c   1.000
_cell.angle_alpha   90.00
_cell.angle_beta   90.00
_cell.angle_gamma   90.00
#
_symmetry.space_group_name_H-M   'P 1'
#
loop_
_entity.id
_entity.type
_entity.pdbx_description
1 polymer ?
#
loop_
_entity_poly.entity_id
_entity_poly.type
_entity_poly.pdbx_seq_one_letter_code
_entity_poly.pdbx_strand_id
1 'polypeptide(L)'
;MTSTRAGRDVLADCFRWGRRGLLGAAVCGVIAELAVVAMPMAVGRAVEQLPGDGSVGVLLWPTALVLLGVAAAVLTRVEQRGSWLTGARVVGRLRCEIGVAVLDPGPVRDPGEVASRIQRDGDHLWDWMGGLVGTTRALAGLAGILVAALLLDPVLGTIAVIATVASVGGGVWFAPRYQARSLLLAEAHGRAASRLQELVAGLPAARGLGVTPELLRRNRSGGADIADRAVAAAVYAARWDLATRAVPLLGIAAGLALRTDGGPGPGGLLAWITWMVLLSATCGRLVSQQEVRRTAAASADRLAELLAAPGSAAPAHLPERPQLLSGSITENIAVGRAVSVAEIRLAADRAALQEDVERLPDGFDTVVGDGGRLLSGGQRQRLALARELLDDPPELVLAGALDAVDAVTVRRILDRAAADGRRLTTTEGAA
;
A
#
# COMPACT_ATOMS: atom_id res chain seq x y z
N MET A 1 11.64 3.53 13.47
CA MET A 1 12.26 2.30 12.93
C MET A 1 12.84 2.66 11.57
N THR A 2 14.13 2.44 11.37
CA THR A 2 14.80 2.63 10.08
C THR A 2 14.58 1.38 9.23
N SER A 3 14.17 1.53 7.97
CA SER A 3 14.01 0.40 7.05
C SER A 3 15.31 -0.39 6.90
N THR A 4 15.17 -1.69 6.69
CA THR A 4 16.27 -2.60 6.38
C THR A 4 17.02 -2.14 5.11
N ARG A 5 18.21 -2.71 4.85
CA ARG A 5 18.92 -2.42 3.59
C ARG A 5 18.06 -2.80 2.37
N ALA A 6 17.44 -3.97 2.42
CA ALA A 6 16.62 -4.48 1.32
C ALA A 6 15.35 -3.62 1.08
N GLY A 7 14.65 -3.20 2.13
CA GLY A 7 13.51 -2.28 1.97
C GLY A 7 13.91 -0.91 1.43
N ARG A 8 15.09 -0.39 1.80
CA ARG A 8 15.63 0.84 1.21
C ARG A 8 15.95 0.67 -0.28
N ASP A 9 16.43 -0.51 -0.68
CA ASP A 9 16.71 -0.81 -2.09
C ASP A 9 15.39 -0.85 -2.90
N VAL A 10 14.32 -1.46 -2.37
CA VAL A 10 12.98 -1.42 -2.99
C VAL A 10 12.47 0.02 -3.17
N LEU A 11 12.57 0.86 -2.14
CA LEU A 11 12.17 2.27 -2.24
C LEU A 11 13.02 3.03 -3.27
N ALA A 12 14.32 2.77 -3.31
CA ALA A 12 15.23 3.36 -4.27
C ALA A 12 14.88 2.94 -5.70
N ASP A 13 14.50 1.69 -5.92
CA ASP A 13 14.04 1.18 -7.20
C ASP A 13 12.74 1.82 -7.66
N CYS A 14 11.73 1.87 -6.79
CA CYS A 14 10.49 2.59 -7.08
C CYS A 14 10.76 4.05 -7.48
N PHE A 15 11.63 4.73 -6.75
CA PHE A 15 12.03 6.10 -7.10
C PHE A 15 12.77 6.17 -8.43
N ARG A 16 13.72 5.27 -8.70
CA ARG A 16 14.48 5.21 -9.96
C ARG A 16 13.57 5.02 -11.16
N TRP A 17 12.58 4.12 -11.07
CA TRP A 17 11.61 3.86 -12.14
C TRP A 17 10.68 5.06 -12.38
N GLY A 18 10.28 5.78 -11.33
CA GLY A 18 9.35 6.91 -11.40
C GLY A 18 9.99 8.28 -11.62
N ARG A 19 11.31 8.45 -11.46
CA ARG A 19 11.97 9.76 -11.27
C ARG A 19 11.60 10.84 -12.29
N ARG A 20 11.47 10.49 -13.57
CA ARG A 20 11.16 11.47 -14.63
C ARG A 20 9.73 12.00 -14.51
N GLY A 21 8.78 11.11 -14.26
CA GLY A 21 7.37 11.47 -14.06
C GLY A 21 7.15 12.24 -12.76
N LEU A 22 7.81 11.80 -11.68
CA LEU A 22 7.79 12.50 -10.39
C LEU A 22 8.40 13.90 -10.49
N LEU A 23 9.52 14.07 -11.21
CA LEU A 23 10.14 15.38 -11.41
C LEU A 23 9.23 16.32 -12.22
N GLY A 24 8.64 15.84 -13.31
CA GLY A 24 7.70 16.63 -14.10
C GLY A 24 6.48 17.06 -13.28
N ALA A 25 5.90 16.14 -12.52
CA ALA A 25 4.79 16.43 -11.61
C ALA A 25 5.22 17.44 -10.53
N ALA A 26 6.39 17.27 -9.92
CA ALA A 26 6.93 18.17 -8.91
C ALA A 26 7.13 19.61 -9.45
N VAL A 27 7.67 19.76 -10.66
CA VAL A 27 7.83 21.08 -11.30
C VAL A 27 6.48 21.76 -11.50
N CYS A 28 5.49 21.05 -12.06
CA CYS A 28 4.13 21.59 -12.22
C CYS A 28 3.51 21.97 -10.87
N GLY A 29 3.67 21.12 -9.85
CA GLY A 29 3.18 21.38 -8.50
C GLY A 29 3.83 22.61 -7.86
N VAL A 30 5.14 22.78 -8.01
CA VAL A 30 5.88 23.96 -7.50
C VAL A 30 5.38 25.24 -8.17
N ILE A 31 5.25 25.25 -9.49
CA ILE A 31 4.75 26.44 -10.21
C ILE A 31 3.31 26.77 -9.78
N ALA A 32 2.46 25.74 -9.67
CA ALA A 32 1.09 25.91 -9.19
C ALA A 32 1.05 26.51 -7.78
N GLU A 33 1.90 26.03 -6.87
CA GLU A 33 1.95 26.51 -5.49
C GLU A 33 2.46 27.94 -5.40
N LEU A 34 3.50 28.30 -6.16
CA LEU A 34 3.99 29.68 -6.19
C LEU A 34 2.94 30.65 -6.76
N ALA A 35 2.13 30.21 -7.72
CA ALA A 35 0.99 31.00 -8.20
C ALA A 35 -0.06 31.23 -7.09
N VAL A 36 -0.37 30.21 -6.28
CA VAL A 36 -1.26 30.35 -5.11
C VAL A 36 -0.67 31.31 -4.07
N VAL A 37 0.63 31.19 -3.80
CA VAL A 37 1.34 32.07 -2.84
C VAL A 37 1.37 33.53 -3.31
N ALA A 38 1.35 33.78 -4.62
CA ALA A 38 1.31 35.12 -5.18
C ALA A 38 -0.08 35.79 -5.12
N MET A 39 -1.17 35.02 -5.02
CA MET A 39 -2.54 35.58 -5.01
C MET A 39 -2.78 36.59 -3.88
N PRO A 40 -2.39 36.35 -2.61
CA PRO A 40 -2.59 37.33 -1.54
C PRO A 40 -1.94 38.68 -1.82
N MET A 41 -0.79 38.72 -2.50
CA MET A 41 -0.16 39.99 -2.90
C MET A 41 -0.98 40.72 -3.95
N ALA A 42 -1.51 39.99 -4.94
CA ALA A 42 -2.37 40.58 -5.97
C ALA A 42 -3.66 41.14 -5.35
N VAL A 43 -4.25 40.44 -4.38
CA VAL A 43 -5.39 40.96 -3.61
C VAL A 43 -4.99 42.20 -2.80
N GLY A 44 -3.86 42.15 -2.09
CA GLY A 44 -3.37 43.29 -1.29
C GLY A 44 -3.15 44.54 -2.13
N ARG A 45 -2.50 44.40 -3.29
CA ARG A 45 -2.28 45.49 -4.26
C ARG A 45 -3.61 46.03 -4.81
N ALA A 46 -4.59 45.18 -5.06
CA ALA A 46 -5.91 45.60 -5.50
C ALA A 46 -6.60 46.48 -4.43
N VAL A 47 -6.54 46.06 -3.16
CA VAL A 47 -7.10 46.80 -2.01
C VAL A 47 -6.45 48.17 -1.85
N GLU A 48 -5.14 48.27 -2.03
CA GLU A 48 -4.41 49.54 -1.91
C GLU A 48 -4.71 50.51 -3.06
N GLN A 49 -5.08 50.01 -4.24
CA GLN A 49 -5.32 50.82 -5.45
C GLN A 49 -6.79 51.19 -5.68
N LEU A 50 -7.72 50.59 -4.94
CA LEU A 50 -9.17 50.87 -4.99
C LEU A 50 -9.55 52.36 -4.80
N PRO A 51 -8.81 53.20 -4.05
CA PRO A 51 -9.13 54.64 -3.92
C PRO A 51 -8.71 55.53 -5.12
N GLY A 52 -8.07 55.00 -6.16
CA GLY A 52 -7.52 55.81 -7.26
C GLY A 52 -8.42 55.89 -8.51
N ASP A 53 -8.54 57.08 -9.11
CA ASP A 53 -9.33 57.44 -10.33
C ASP A 53 -8.94 56.69 -11.65
N GLY A 54 -8.12 55.64 -11.60
CA GLY A 54 -7.58 54.95 -12.77
C GLY A 54 -8.32 53.67 -13.15
N SER A 55 -8.97 53.65 -14.32
CA SER A 55 -9.65 52.47 -14.90
C SER A 55 -8.76 51.23 -15.11
N VAL A 56 -7.44 51.41 -15.21
CA VAL A 56 -6.48 50.34 -15.53
C VAL A 56 -6.22 49.42 -14.32
N GLY A 57 -6.11 49.97 -13.10
CA GLY A 57 -5.88 49.19 -11.88
C GLY A 57 -7.07 48.33 -11.47
N VAL A 58 -8.28 48.80 -11.78
CA VAL A 58 -9.56 48.11 -11.51
C VAL A 58 -9.71 46.83 -12.33
N LEU A 59 -9.16 46.77 -13.54
CA LEU A 59 -9.22 45.57 -14.38
C LEU A 59 -8.00 44.65 -14.21
N LEU A 60 -6.80 45.23 -14.04
CA LEU A 60 -5.54 44.48 -14.04
C LEU A 60 -5.46 43.42 -12.94
N TRP A 61 -5.70 43.79 -11.68
CA TRP A 61 -5.52 42.86 -10.56
C TRP A 61 -6.56 41.73 -10.52
N PRO A 62 -7.87 41.99 -10.78
CA PRO A 62 -8.84 40.91 -10.94
C PRO A 62 -8.49 39.97 -12.11
N THR A 63 -8.06 40.50 -13.26
CA THR A 63 -7.60 39.66 -14.37
C THR A 63 -6.38 38.83 -14.00
N ALA A 64 -5.39 39.42 -13.32
CA ALA A 64 -4.21 38.70 -12.84
C ALA A 64 -4.59 37.59 -11.84
N LEU A 65 -5.53 37.85 -10.92
CA LEU A 65 -6.03 36.85 -9.97
C LEU A 65 -6.72 35.69 -10.69
N VAL A 66 -7.56 35.95 -11.69
CA VAL A 66 -8.19 34.91 -12.49
C VAL A 66 -7.14 34.08 -13.24
N LEU A 67 -6.16 34.73 -13.87
CA LEU A 67 -5.10 34.05 -14.60
C LEU A 67 -4.24 33.18 -13.68
N LEU A 68 -3.83 33.70 -12.51
CA LEU A 68 -3.12 32.93 -11.48
C LEU A 68 -3.96 31.75 -10.99
N GLY A 69 -5.26 31.96 -10.78
CA GLY A 69 -6.22 30.94 -10.34
C GLY A 69 -6.35 29.80 -11.33
N VAL A 70 -6.58 30.13 -12.60
CA VAL A 70 -6.69 29.16 -13.69
C VAL A 70 -5.37 28.43 -13.88
N ALA A 71 -4.24 29.13 -13.91
CA ALA A 71 -2.92 28.52 -14.04
C ALA A 71 -2.63 27.54 -12.89
N ALA A 72 -2.87 27.96 -11.64
CA ALA A 72 -2.70 27.11 -10.47
C ALA A 72 -3.61 25.87 -10.52
N ALA A 73 -4.88 26.03 -10.93
CA ALA A 73 -5.83 24.93 -11.04
C ALA A 73 -5.40 23.92 -12.12
N VAL A 74 -5.06 24.40 -13.32
CA VAL A 74 -4.61 23.55 -14.44
C VAL A 74 -3.32 22.81 -14.09
N LEU A 75 -2.31 23.51 -13.58
CA LEU A 75 -1.03 22.90 -13.20
C LEU A 75 -1.18 21.90 -12.05
N THR A 76 -2.07 22.15 -11.09
CA THR A 76 -2.40 21.19 -10.04
C THR A 76 -3.04 19.92 -10.61
N ARG A 77 -3.93 20.04 -11.61
CA ARG A 77 -4.52 18.86 -12.27
C ARG A 77 -3.48 18.08 -13.07
N VAL A 78 -2.57 18.77 -13.76
CA VAL A 78 -1.46 18.14 -14.49
C VAL A 78 -0.52 17.41 -13.52
N GLU A 79 -0.17 18.05 -12.40
CA GLU A 79 0.64 17.46 -11.33
C GLU A 79 -0.02 16.21 -10.75
N GLN A 80 -1.28 16.29 -10.33
CA GLN A 80 -2.03 15.14 -9.79
C GLN A 80 -2.11 13.99 -10.78
N ARG A 81 -2.41 14.28 -12.06
CA ARG A 81 -2.50 13.26 -13.11
C ARG A 81 -1.14 12.62 -13.38
N GLY A 82 -0.08 13.42 -13.46
CA GLY A 82 1.29 12.95 -13.69
C GLY A 82 1.80 12.08 -12.53
N SER A 83 1.54 12.51 -11.29
CA SER A 83 1.85 11.77 -10.07
C SER A 83 1.11 10.43 -10.04
N TRP A 84 -0.20 10.43 -10.30
CA TRP A 84 -1.03 9.21 -10.35
C TRP A 84 -0.56 8.22 -11.42
N LEU A 85 -0.32 8.69 -12.65
CA LEU A 85 0.16 7.82 -13.73
C LEU A 85 1.55 7.23 -13.45
N THR A 86 2.41 7.99 -12.79
CA THR A 86 3.75 7.52 -12.42
C THR A 86 3.66 6.46 -11.33
N GLY A 87 2.82 6.68 -10.31
CA GLY A 87 2.53 5.69 -9.28
C GLY A 87 2.00 4.38 -9.86
N ALA A 88 1.06 4.48 -10.82
CA ALA A 88 0.49 3.33 -11.53
C ALA A 88 1.53 2.46 -12.20
N ARG A 89 2.46 3.09 -12.92
CA ARG A 89 3.50 2.38 -13.66
C ARG A 89 4.50 1.72 -12.71
N VAL A 90 4.90 2.42 -11.66
CA VAL A 90 5.89 1.94 -10.69
C VAL A 90 5.33 0.77 -9.88
N VAL A 91 4.14 0.92 -9.29
CA VAL A 91 3.49 -0.16 -8.53
C VAL A 91 3.11 -1.32 -9.45
N GLY A 92 2.63 -1.04 -10.66
CA GLY A 92 2.36 -2.09 -11.66
C GLY A 92 3.60 -2.93 -11.96
N ARG A 93 4.74 -2.29 -12.18
CA ARG A 93 6.03 -2.98 -12.37
C ARG A 93 6.45 -3.78 -11.15
N LEU A 94 6.37 -3.19 -9.95
CA LEU A 94 6.70 -3.88 -8.71
C LEU A 94 5.85 -5.14 -8.50
N ARG A 95 4.54 -5.05 -8.78
CA ARG A 95 3.62 -6.19 -8.72
C ARG A 95 4.01 -7.30 -9.69
N CYS A 96 4.49 -6.95 -10.89
CA CYS A 96 5.03 -7.94 -11.83
C CYS A 96 6.32 -8.60 -11.30
N GLU A 97 7.26 -7.81 -10.76
CA GLU A 97 8.53 -8.35 -10.22
C GLU A 97 8.28 -9.28 -9.01
N ILE A 98 7.37 -8.90 -8.10
CA ILE A 98 6.95 -9.78 -7.00
C ILE A 98 6.21 -11.01 -7.54
N GLY A 99 5.34 -10.84 -8.54
CA GLY A 99 4.63 -11.96 -9.16
C GLY A 99 5.60 -13.01 -9.71
N VAL A 100 6.67 -12.60 -10.38
CA VAL A 100 7.72 -13.50 -10.86
C VAL A 100 8.46 -14.14 -9.67
N ALA A 101 8.88 -13.36 -8.68
CA ALA A 101 9.62 -13.87 -7.51
C ALA A 101 8.81 -14.85 -6.64
N VAL A 102 7.48 -14.72 -6.62
CA VAL A 102 6.57 -15.64 -5.92
C VAL A 102 6.38 -16.95 -6.69
N LEU A 103 6.52 -16.93 -8.01
CA LEU A 103 6.45 -18.13 -8.85
C LEU A 103 7.75 -18.95 -8.81
N ASP A 104 8.88 -18.34 -8.42
CA ASP A 104 10.13 -19.08 -8.23
C ASP A 104 10.02 -20.09 -7.07
N PRO A 105 10.61 -21.30 -7.20
CA PRO A 105 10.50 -22.35 -6.18
C PRO A 105 11.03 -21.86 -4.83
N GLY A 106 10.17 -21.89 -3.82
CA GLY A 106 10.46 -21.34 -2.49
C GLY A 106 9.59 -21.94 -1.40
N PRO A 107 9.73 -21.47 -0.14
CA PRO A 107 8.88 -21.91 0.95
C PRO A 107 7.42 -21.61 0.63
N VAL A 108 6.53 -22.55 0.96
CA VAL A 108 5.08 -22.41 0.75
C VAL A 108 4.59 -21.18 1.50
N ARG A 109 4.04 -20.21 0.75
CA ARG A 109 3.45 -18.99 1.27
C ARG A 109 1.93 -19.08 1.14
N ASP A 110 1.19 -18.53 2.10
CA ASP A 110 -0.27 -18.43 1.98
C ASP A 110 -0.64 -17.49 0.81
N PRO A 111 -1.37 -17.97 -0.22
CA PRO A 111 -1.77 -17.12 -1.35
C PRO A 111 -2.58 -15.89 -0.92
N GLY A 112 -3.39 -16.02 0.14
CA GLY A 112 -4.17 -14.91 0.69
C GLY A 112 -3.27 -13.83 1.30
N GLU A 113 -2.27 -14.23 2.08
CA GLU A 113 -1.27 -13.34 2.63
C GLU A 113 -0.46 -12.63 1.53
N VAL A 114 0.02 -13.36 0.52
CA VAL A 114 0.80 -12.80 -0.59
C VAL A 114 -0.02 -11.79 -1.39
N ALA A 115 -1.26 -12.14 -1.77
CA ALA A 115 -2.14 -11.23 -2.50
C ALA A 115 -2.43 -9.95 -1.70
N SER A 116 -2.73 -10.11 -0.40
CA SER A 116 -2.96 -9.00 0.54
C SER A 116 -1.75 -8.09 0.68
N ARG A 117 -0.54 -8.66 0.80
CA ARG A 117 0.73 -7.91 0.86
C ARG A 117 0.98 -7.16 -0.45
N ILE A 118 0.91 -7.82 -1.60
CA ILE A 118 1.13 -7.22 -2.93
C ILE A 118 0.19 -6.03 -3.17
N GLN A 119 -1.07 -6.15 -2.75
CA GLN A 119 -2.03 -5.08 -2.89
C GLN A 119 -1.79 -3.96 -1.87
N ARG A 120 -1.92 -4.25 -0.58
CA ARG A 120 -1.88 -3.26 0.51
C ARG A 120 -0.52 -2.57 0.62
N ASP A 121 0.57 -3.33 0.62
CA ASP A 121 1.91 -2.76 0.73
C ASP A 121 2.32 -2.02 -0.56
N GLY A 122 1.83 -2.49 -1.71
CA GLY A 122 1.95 -1.76 -2.98
C GLY A 122 1.22 -0.41 -2.97
N ASP A 123 0.02 -0.36 -2.37
CA ASP A 123 -0.76 0.88 -2.24
C ASP A 123 -0.07 1.87 -1.28
N HIS A 124 0.56 1.40 -0.20
CA HIS A 124 1.35 2.27 0.68
C HIS A 124 2.58 2.89 -0.03
N LEU A 125 3.23 2.14 -0.93
CA LEU A 125 4.30 2.66 -1.78
C LEU A 125 3.77 3.69 -2.79
N TRP A 126 2.57 3.48 -3.32
CA TRP A 126 1.89 4.46 -4.16
C TRP A 126 1.71 5.78 -3.43
N ASP A 127 1.11 5.73 -2.23
CA ASP A 127 0.84 6.90 -1.41
C ASP A 127 2.12 7.66 -1.07
N TRP A 128 3.21 6.93 -0.78
CA TRP A 128 4.52 7.53 -0.55
C TRP A 128 5.06 8.28 -1.77
N MET A 129 4.97 7.69 -2.96
CA MET A 129 5.40 8.37 -4.19
C MET A 129 4.62 9.65 -4.46
N GLY A 130 3.29 9.61 -4.29
CA GLY A 130 2.46 10.81 -4.38
C GLY A 130 2.84 11.85 -3.30
N GLY A 131 3.15 11.36 -2.10
CA GLY A 131 3.66 12.15 -0.98
C GLY A 131 4.98 12.88 -1.25
N LEU A 132 5.87 12.33 -2.10
CA LEU A 132 7.12 13.02 -2.48
C LEU A 132 6.84 14.30 -3.29
N VAL A 133 5.92 14.22 -4.24
CA VAL A 133 5.47 15.37 -5.05
C VAL A 133 4.79 16.38 -4.14
N GLY A 134 3.86 15.92 -3.29
CA GLY A 134 3.17 16.75 -2.31
C GLY A 134 4.11 17.43 -1.31
N THR A 135 5.17 16.74 -0.85
CA THR A 135 6.19 17.33 0.03
C THR A 135 6.93 18.45 -0.70
N THR A 136 7.38 18.20 -1.93
CA THR A 136 8.15 19.17 -2.73
C THR A 136 7.34 20.43 -2.97
N ARG A 137 6.06 20.26 -3.31
CA ARG A 137 5.08 21.34 -3.42
C ARG A 137 4.91 22.12 -2.11
N ALA A 138 4.70 21.43 -1.00
CA ALA A 138 4.53 22.07 0.31
C ALA A 138 5.79 22.83 0.76
N LEU A 139 6.99 22.32 0.50
CA LEU A 139 8.26 23.01 0.80
C LEU A 139 8.41 24.28 -0.05
N ALA A 140 8.06 24.25 -1.33
CA ALA A 140 8.08 25.43 -2.19
C ALA A 140 7.05 26.48 -1.74
N GLY A 141 5.84 26.06 -1.38
CA GLY A 141 4.82 26.95 -0.80
C GLY A 141 5.29 27.60 0.50
N LEU A 142 5.90 26.81 1.39
CA LEU A 142 6.45 27.30 2.66
C LEU A 142 7.56 28.35 2.42
N ALA A 143 8.52 28.03 1.55
CA ALA A 143 9.60 28.95 1.20
C ALA A 143 9.06 30.23 0.56
N GLY A 144 8.10 30.11 -0.36
CA GLY A 144 7.45 31.25 -1.00
C GLY A 144 6.74 32.16 0.00
N ILE A 145 5.97 31.58 0.93
CA ILE A 145 5.30 32.33 2.00
C ILE A 145 6.30 33.09 2.87
N LEU A 146 7.37 32.42 3.31
CA LEU A 146 8.37 33.03 4.20
C LEU A 146 9.12 34.16 3.50
N VAL A 147 9.56 33.95 2.26
CA VAL A 147 10.23 34.98 1.46
C VAL A 147 9.29 36.17 1.23
N ALA A 148 8.05 35.92 0.82
CA ALA A 148 7.10 37.00 0.56
C ALA A 148 6.74 37.79 1.84
N ALA A 149 6.62 37.12 2.99
CA ALA A 149 6.40 37.77 4.26
C ALA A 149 7.60 38.62 4.72
N LEU A 150 8.83 38.13 4.58
CA LEU A 150 10.05 38.87 4.92
C LEU A 150 10.27 40.09 4.01
N LEU A 151 9.93 39.96 2.72
CA LEU A 151 10.00 41.07 1.77
C LEU A 151 8.93 42.13 2.01
N LEU A 152 7.76 41.74 2.53
CA LEU A 152 6.68 42.67 2.86
C LEU A 152 7.05 43.51 4.10
N ASP A 153 7.46 42.84 5.18
CA ASP A 153 7.87 43.49 6.42
C ASP A 153 8.78 42.54 7.25
N PRO A 154 9.97 42.98 7.68
CA PRO A 154 10.91 42.10 8.40
C PRO A 154 10.38 41.56 9.73
N VAL A 155 9.56 42.33 10.46
CA VAL A 155 9.00 41.90 11.76
C VAL A 155 7.94 40.84 11.52
N LEU A 156 6.99 41.09 10.61
CA LEU A 156 5.94 40.14 10.24
C LEU A 156 6.51 38.86 9.62
N GLY A 157 7.57 38.97 8.82
CA GLY A 157 8.31 37.84 8.28
C GLY A 157 9.02 37.02 9.35
N THR A 158 9.62 37.67 10.35
CA THR A 158 10.24 36.96 11.49
C THR A 158 9.19 36.18 12.30
N ILE A 159 8.01 36.75 12.52
CA ILE A 159 6.89 36.06 13.17
C ILE A 159 6.47 34.83 12.36
N ALA A 160 6.40 34.94 11.03
CA ALA A 160 6.10 33.81 10.15
C ALA A 160 7.13 32.67 10.27
N VAL A 161 8.42 33.00 10.37
CA VAL A 161 9.50 32.03 10.58
C VAL A 161 9.35 31.35 11.95
N ILE A 162 9.12 32.11 13.02
CA ILE A 162 8.92 31.55 14.37
C ILE A 162 7.71 30.60 14.38
N ALA A 163 6.59 31.02 13.79
CA ALA A 163 5.39 30.19 13.69
C ALA A 163 5.66 28.89 12.90
N THR A 164 6.42 28.97 11.81
CA THR A 164 6.84 27.81 11.02
C THR A 164 7.66 26.83 11.86
N VAL A 165 8.70 27.33 12.53
CA VAL A 165 9.58 26.51 13.37
C VAL A 165 8.79 25.85 14.50
N ALA A 166 7.87 26.59 15.14
CA ALA A 166 7.00 26.05 16.18
C ALA A 166 6.06 24.95 15.64
N SER A 167 5.40 25.17 14.51
CA SER A 167 4.50 24.19 13.90
C SER A 167 5.22 22.92 13.42
N VAL A 168 6.32 23.07 12.68
CA VAL A 168 7.10 21.93 12.15
C VAL A 168 7.83 21.20 13.28
N GLY A 169 8.49 21.93 14.18
CA GLY A 169 9.22 21.37 15.31
C GLY A 169 8.30 20.62 16.28
N GLY A 170 7.14 21.20 16.60
CA GLY A 170 6.11 20.51 17.37
C GLY A 170 5.65 19.22 16.67
N GLY A 171 5.52 19.23 15.34
CA GLY A 171 5.08 18.07 14.57
C GLY A 171 6.07 16.92 14.60
N VAL A 172 7.37 17.24 14.47
CA VAL A 172 8.46 16.27 14.61
C VAL A 172 8.46 15.66 16.02
N TRP A 173 8.16 16.45 17.05
CA TRP A 173 8.05 15.98 18.44
C TRP A 173 6.78 15.15 18.70
N PHE A 174 5.66 15.51 18.09
CA PHE A 174 4.36 14.86 18.26
C PHE A 174 4.25 13.52 17.53
N ALA A 175 4.73 13.45 16.28
CA ALA A 175 4.60 12.29 15.42
C ALA A 175 4.98 10.95 16.08
N PRO A 176 6.16 10.77 16.70
CA PRO A 176 6.52 9.50 17.34
C PRO A 176 5.62 9.14 18.53
N ARG A 177 5.08 10.13 19.26
CA ARG A 177 4.20 9.91 20.42
C ARG A 177 2.77 9.55 20.02
N TYR A 178 2.30 10.11 18.92
CA TYR A 178 1.02 9.73 18.33
C TYR A 178 1.10 8.32 17.78
N GLN A 179 2.18 8.01 17.06
CA GLN A 179 2.41 6.69 16.49
C GLN A 179 2.46 5.60 17.57
N ALA A 180 3.14 5.85 18.71
CA ALA A 180 3.17 4.89 19.82
C ALA A 180 1.75 4.52 20.31
N ARG A 181 0.83 5.49 20.39
CA ARG A 181 -0.58 5.23 20.74
C ARG A 181 -1.37 4.56 19.63
N SER A 182 -1.11 4.96 18.37
CA SER A 182 -1.71 4.34 17.18
C SER A 182 -1.33 2.86 17.09
N LEU A 183 -0.08 2.50 17.39
CA LEU A 183 0.39 1.11 17.42
C LEU A 183 -0.34 0.28 18.48
N LEU A 184 -0.50 0.80 19.70
CA LEU A 184 -1.27 0.12 20.75
C LEU A 184 -2.73 -0.12 20.34
N LEU A 185 -3.33 0.83 19.61
CA LEU A 185 -4.67 0.67 19.05
C LEU A 185 -4.69 -0.38 17.94
N ALA A 186 -3.71 -0.39 17.03
CA ALA A 186 -3.58 -1.40 15.97
C ALA A 186 -3.40 -2.81 16.55
N GLU A 187 -2.58 -2.98 17.59
CA GLU A 187 -2.40 -4.25 18.30
C GLU A 187 -3.71 -4.73 18.97
N ALA A 188 -4.52 -3.81 19.50
CA ALA A 188 -5.83 -4.16 20.05
C ALA A 188 -6.80 -4.63 18.97
N HIS A 189 -6.83 -3.95 17.81
CA HIS A 189 -7.59 -4.42 16.65
C HIS A 189 -7.11 -5.79 16.16
N GLY A 190 -5.80 -6.02 16.07
CA GLY A 190 -5.23 -7.30 15.66
C GLY A 190 -5.63 -8.44 16.60
N ARG A 191 -5.50 -8.23 17.92
CA ARG A 191 -5.95 -9.21 18.93
C ARG A 191 -7.44 -9.49 18.85
N ALA A 192 -8.28 -8.47 18.61
CA ALA A 192 -9.71 -8.67 18.48
C ALA A 192 -10.10 -9.38 17.17
N ALA A 193 -9.44 -9.08 16.06
CA ALA A 193 -9.65 -9.78 14.79
C ALA A 193 -9.30 -11.28 14.93
N SER A 194 -8.18 -11.59 15.56
CA SER A 194 -7.78 -12.97 15.85
C SER A 194 -8.81 -13.70 16.73
N ARG A 195 -9.29 -13.06 17.81
CA ARG A 195 -10.36 -13.62 18.65
C ARG A 195 -11.66 -13.85 17.88
N LEU A 196 -12.04 -12.92 17.00
CA LEU A 196 -13.24 -13.08 16.17
C LEU A 196 -13.11 -14.27 15.22
N GLN A 197 -11.95 -14.48 14.61
CA GLN A 197 -11.69 -15.65 13.77
C GLN A 197 -11.83 -16.95 14.58
N GLU A 198 -11.26 -17.01 15.78
CA GLU A 198 -11.40 -18.15 16.69
C GLU A 198 -12.86 -18.41 17.07
N LEU A 199 -13.61 -17.35 17.41
CA LEU A 199 -15.03 -17.44 17.76
C LEU A 199 -15.90 -17.92 16.59
N VAL A 200 -15.64 -17.43 15.37
CA VAL A 200 -16.37 -17.85 14.18
C VAL A 200 -16.05 -19.30 13.83
N ALA A 201 -14.78 -19.71 13.92
CA ALA A 201 -14.36 -21.09 13.71
C ALA A 201 -14.98 -22.05 14.75
N GLY A 202 -15.09 -21.62 16.02
CA GLY A 202 -15.69 -22.38 17.11
C GLY A 202 -17.23 -22.31 17.18
N LEU A 203 -17.88 -21.51 16.36
CA LEU A 203 -19.33 -21.26 16.43
C LEU A 203 -20.19 -22.53 16.29
N PRO A 204 -19.88 -23.49 15.40
CA PRO A 204 -20.64 -24.74 15.31
C PRO A 204 -20.59 -25.56 16.61
N ALA A 205 -19.40 -25.70 17.22
CA ALA A 205 -19.22 -26.40 18.49
C ALA A 205 -19.94 -25.69 19.65
N ALA A 206 -19.86 -24.36 19.68
CA ALA A 206 -20.54 -23.53 20.65
C ALA A 206 -22.07 -23.64 20.61
N ARG A 207 -22.65 -23.75 19.40
CA ARG A 207 -24.08 -23.99 19.20
C ARG A 207 -24.48 -25.38 19.67
N GLY A 208 -23.67 -26.40 19.37
CA GLY A 208 -23.89 -27.77 19.83
C GLY A 208 -23.90 -27.92 21.35
N LEU A 209 -23.11 -27.12 22.07
CA LEU A 209 -22.99 -27.15 23.54
C LEU A 209 -23.90 -26.14 24.25
N GLY A 210 -24.64 -25.29 23.54
CA GLY A 210 -25.50 -24.27 24.14
C GLY A 210 -24.77 -23.10 24.84
N VAL A 211 -23.46 -22.91 24.59
CA VAL A 211 -22.61 -21.93 25.30
C VAL A 211 -22.45 -20.59 24.55
N THR A 212 -23.27 -20.35 23.53
CA THR A 212 -23.20 -19.12 22.69
C THR A 212 -23.29 -17.81 23.50
N PRO A 213 -24.18 -17.67 24.52
CA PRO A 213 -24.26 -16.44 25.31
C PRO A 213 -22.97 -16.10 26.06
N GLU A 214 -22.25 -17.11 26.56
CA GLU A 214 -21.01 -16.92 27.30
C GLU A 214 -19.86 -16.48 26.39
N LEU A 215 -19.80 -17.01 25.15
CA LEU A 215 -18.84 -16.57 24.14
C LEU A 215 -19.07 -15.11 23.72
N LEU A 216 -20.33 -14.70 23.54
CA LEU A 216 -20.69 -13.31 23.24
C LEU A 216 -20.29 -12.36 24.38
N ARG A 217 -20.46 -12.78 25.63
CA ARG A 217 -20.04 -12.00 26.82
C ARG A 217 -18.53 -11.79 26.86
N ARG A 218 -17.74 -12.84 26.59
CA ARG A 218 -16.26 -12.75 26.50
C ARG A 218 -15.79 -11.85 25.36
N ASN A 219 -16.52 -11.77 24.25
CA ASN A 219 -16.17 -10.86 23.16
C ASN A 219 -16.39 -9.38 23.53
N ARG A 220 -17.45 -9.07 24.28
CA ARG A 220 -17.77 -7.68 24.70
C ARG A 220 -16.66 -7.02 25.52
N SER A 221 -15.96 -7.76 26.37
CA SER A 221 -14.83 -7.21 27.15
C SER A 221 -13.63 -6.83 26.28
N GLY A 222 -13.43 -7.52 25.15
CA GLY A 222 -12.41 -7.14 24.16
C GLY A 222 -12.72 -5.83 23.45
N GLY A 223 -14.00 -5.52 23.24
CA GLY A 223 -14.43 -4.26 22.63
C GLY A 223 -14.11 -3.02 23.47
N ALA A 224 -14.16 -3.13 24.81
CA ALA A 224 -13.84 -2.04 25.71
C ALA A 224 -12.36 -1.60 25.62
N ASP A 225 -11.41 -2.55 25.56
CA ASP A 225 -9.97 -2.25 25.40
C ASP A 225 -9.68 -1.47 24.09
N ILE A 226 -10.39 -1.80 23.01
CA ILE A 226 -10.27 -1.04 21.75
C ILE A 226 -10.82 0.36 21.92
N ALA A 227 -12.01 0.50 22.52
CA ALA A 227 -12.66 1.79 22.70
C ALA A 227 -11.77 2.73 23.54
N ASP A 228 -11.22 2.25 24.66
CA ASP A 228 -10.34 3.03 25.53
C ASP A 228 -9.07 3.50 24.80
N ARG A 229 -8.42 2.60 24.04
CA ARG A 229 -7.23 2.95 23.25
C ARG A 229 -7.56 3.90 22.11
N ALA A 230 -8.72 3.74 21.47
CA ALA A 230 -9.18 4.61 20.40
C ALA A 230 -9.42 6.04 20.92
N VAL A 231 -10.11 6.17 22.07
CA VAL A 231 -10.33 7.46 22.73
C VAL A 231 -8.99 8.10 23.12
N ALA A 232 -8.06 7.33 23.71
CA ALA A 232 -6.75 7.85 24.09
C ALA A 232 -5.94 8.37 22.88
N ALA A 233 -5.96 7.64 21.75
CA ALA A 233 -5.31 8.07 20.52
C ALA A 233 -6.00 9.31 19.91
N ALA A 234 -7.34 9.35 19.90
CA ALA A 234 -8.14 10.44 19.38
C ALA A 234 -7.98 11.74 20.18
N VAL A 235 -8.01 11.67 21.52
CA VAL A 235 -7.76 12.82 22.40
C VAL A 235 -6.36 13.37 22.18
N TYR A 236 -5.37 12.49 22.01
CA TYR A 236 -4.00 12.93 21.72
C TYR A 236 -3.90 13.62 20.35
N ALA A 237 -4.55 13.10 19.32
CA ALA A 237 -4.66 13.72 18.00
C ALA A 237 -5.36 15.08 18.04
N ALA A 238 -6.50 15.18 18.72
CA ALA A 238 -7.29 16.41 18.82
C ALA A 238 -6.51 17.54 19.49
N ARG A 239 -5.77 17.26 20.57
CA ARG A 239 -4.91 18.23 21.25
C ARG A 239 -3.83 18.79 20.31
N TRP A 240 -3.32 17.95 19.43
CA TRP A 240 -2.29 18.34 18.47
C TRP A 240 -2.83 19.15 17.29
N ASP A 241 -3.97 18.75 16.75
CA ASP A 241 -4.67 19.52 15.72
C ASP A 241 -4.98 20.94 16.23
N LEU A 242 -5.47 21.06 17.47
CA LEU A 242 -5.67 22.34 18.14
C LEU A 242 -4.36 23.15 18.24
N ALA A 243 -3.28 22.54 18.73
CA ALA A 243 -1.99 23.23 18.89
C ALA A 243 -1.43 23.73 17.55
N THR A 244 -1.51 22.93 16.49
CA THR A 244 -1.00 23.28 15.16
C THR A 244 -1.78 24.44 14.55
N ARG A 245 -3.10 24.48 14.72
CA ARG A 245 -3.95 25.58 14.25
C ARG A 245 -3.81 26.85 15.08
N ALA A 246 -3.54 26.73 16.38
CA ALA A 246 -3.38 27.87 17.28
C ALA A 246 -2.12 28.68 16.96
N VAL A 247 -1.01 28.04 16.56
CA VAL A 247 0.27 28.72 16.33
C VAL A 247 0.17 29.87 15.30
N PRO A 248 -0.39 29.68 14.09
CA PRO A 248 -0.51 30.78 13.13
C PRO A 248 -1.52 31.85 13.56
N LEU A 249 -2.57 31.49 14.30
CA LEU A 249 -3.52 32.45 14.87
C LEU A 249 -2.87 33.35 15.92
N LEU A 250 -2.06 32.78 16.80
CA LEU A 250 -1.23 33.53 17.75
C LEU A 250 -0.19 34.38 17.03
N GLY A 251 0.37 33.87 15.93
CA GLY A 251 1.23 34.64 15.02
C GLY A 251 0.53 35.89 14.48
N ILE A 252 -0.70 35.75 13.98
CA ILE A 252 -1.53 36.88 13.52
C ILE A 252 -1.73 37.91 14.63
N ALA A 253 -2.15 37.47 15.82
CA ALA A 253 -2.36 38.35 16.97
C ALA A 253 -1.07 39.10 17.36
N ALA A 254 0.07 38.39 17.40
CA ALA A 254 1.37 38.98 17.70
C ALA A 254 1.80 40.00 16.63
N GLY A 255 1.62 39.69 15.35
CA GLY A 255 2.01 40.61 14.27
C GLY A 255 1.15 41.88 14.22
N LEU A 256 -0.14 41.78 14.56
CA LEU A 256 -0.99 42.96 14.71
C LEU A 256 -0.57 43.83 15.91
N ALA A 257 -0.13 43.21 17.01
CA ALA A 257 0.29 43.92 18.22
C ALA A 257 1.69 44.54 18.12
N LEU A 258 2.61 43.90 17.40
CA LEU A 258 4.02 44.30 17.26
C LEU A 258 4.28 45.13 16.00
N ARG A 259 3.23 45.56 15.30
CA ARG A 259 3.34 46.34 14.07
C ARG A 259 4.02 47.69 14.37
N THR A 260 5.04 48.02 13.58
CA THR A 260 5.74 49.30 13.65
C THR A 260 4.95 50.42 12.97
N ASP A 261 5.16 51.65 13.44
CA ASP A 261 4.71 52.84 12.71
C ASP A 261 5.43 52.91 11.36
N GLY A 262 4.68 52.93 10.26
CA GLY A 262 5.21 52.79 8.89
C GLY A 262 5.20 51.36 8.32
N GLY A 263 4.64 50.39 9.05
CA GLY A 263 4.41 49.03 8.54
C GLY A 263 3.45 48.96 7.35
N PRO A 264 3.23 47.76 6.79
CA PRO A 264 2.46 47.58 5.57
C PRO A 264 1.02 48.13 5.69
N GLY A 265 0.51 48.62 4.56
CA GLY A 265 -0.86 49.12 4.45
C GLY A 265 -1.91 48.02 4.66
N PRO A 266 -3.21 48.38 4.61
CA PRO A 266 -4.31 47.42 4.80
C PRO A 266 -4.25 46.23 3.84
N GLY A 267 -3.83 46.45 2.59
CA GLY A 267 -3.66 45.40 1.59
C GLY A 267 -2.51 44.45 1.92
N GLY A 268 -1.34 45.00 2.30
CA GLY A 268 -0.21 44.20 2.80
C GLY A 268 -0.57 43.36 4.04
N LEU A 269 -1.29 43.93 5.00
CA LEU A 269 -1.76 43.19 6.19
C LEU A 269 -2.70 42.04 5.81
N LEU A 270 -3.64 42.27 4.89
CA LEU A 270 -4.52 41.22 4.38
C LEU A 270 -3.75 40.09 3.70
N ALA A 271 -2.74 40.43 2.90
CA ALA A 271 -1.87 39.46 2.25
C ALA A 271 -1.14 38.60 3.30
N TRP A 272 -0.58 39.24 4.32
CA TRP A 272 0.13 38.56 5.40
C TRP A 272 -0.77 37.66 6.26
N ILE A 273 -1.96 38.12 6.64
CA ILE A 273 -2.94 37.30 7.38
C ILE A 273 -3.30 36.06 6.56
N THR A 274 -3.52 36.21 5.25
CA THR A 274 -3.82 35.09 4.35
C THR A 274 -2.66 34.10 4.29
N TRP A 275 -1.42 34.58 4.21
CA TRP A 275 -0.24 33.72 4.27
C TRP A 275 -0.11 32.98 5.61
N MET A 276 -0.46 33.59 6.74
CA MET A 276 -0.47 32.90 8.03
C MET A 276 -1.49 31.75 8.06
N VAL A 277 -2.66 31.93 7.43
CA VAL A 277 -3.64 30.84 7.29
C VAL A 277 -3.09 29.73 6.38
N LEU A 278 -2.49 30.08 5.23
CA LEU A 278 -1.87 29.11 4.31
C LEU A 278 -0.69 28.36 4.95
N LEU A 279 0.07 29.03 5.82
CA LEU A 279 1.17 28.44 6.57
C LEU A 279 0.70 27.26 7.42
N SER A 280 -0.43 27.42 8.13
CA SER A 280 -1.04 26.36 8.94
C SER A 280 -1.27 25.08 8.14
N ALA A 281 -1.95 25.23 7.00
CA ALA A 281 -2.26 24.11 6.11
C ALA A 281 -0.98 23.46 5.55
N THR A 282 0.03 24.27 5.20
CA THR A 282 1.30 23.79 4.63
C THR A 282 2.13 23.02 5.65
N CYS A 283 2.23 23.51 6.87
CA CYS A 283 2.89 22.81 7.98
C CYS A 283 2.18 21.48 8.29
N GLY A 284 0.84 21.49 8.36
CA GLY A 284 0.05 20.28 8.57
C GLY A 284 0.32 19.19 7.52
N ARG A 285 0.40 19.58 6.24
CA ARG A 285 0.78 18.66 5.14
C ARG A 285 2.18 18.08 5.33
N LEU A 286 3.18 18.90 5.69
CA LEU A 286 4.55 18.41 5.90
C LEU A 286 4.65 17.43 7.08
N VAL A 287 3.90 17.68 8.14
CA VAL A 287 3.87 16.78 9.32
C VAL A 287 3.17 15.46 8.98
N SER A 288 2.06 15.49 8.24
CA SER A 288 1.33 14.25 7.88
C SER A 288 2.13 13.33 6.94
N GLN A 289 3.05 13.88 6.12
CA GLN A 289 3.94 13.09 5.28
C GLN A 289 4.92 12.19 6.05
N GLN A 290 5.15 12.45 7.34
CA GLN A 290 5.99 11.60 8.18
C GLN A 290 5.38 10.20 8.36
N GLU A 291 4.06 10.12 8.52
CA GLU A 291 3.36 8.86 8.71
C GLU A 291 3.43 8.01 7.43
N VAL A 292 3.12 8.62 6.28
CA VAL A 292 3.18 7.96 4.98
C VAL A 292 4.57 7.37 4.72
N ARG A 293 5.64 8.12 5.00
CA ARG A 293 7.02 7.64 4.82
C ARG A 293 7.36 6.44 5.70
N ARG A 294 6.94 6.45 6.97
CA ARG A 294 7.21 5.35 7.91
C ARG A 294 6.45 4.09 7.53
N THR A 295 5.19 4.26 7.15
CA THR A 295 4.32 3.17 6.71
C THR A 295 4.84 2.54 5.42
N ALA A 296 5.25 3.36 4.44
CA ALA A 296 5.87 2.86 3.21
C ALA A 296 7.22 2.18 3.46
N ALA A 297 8.02 2.66 4.40
CA ALA A 297 9.28 2.01 4.79
C ALA A 297 9.04 0.59 5.36
N ALA A 298 8.05 0.43 6.24
CA ALA A 298 7.69 -0.89 6.78
C ALA A 298 7.09 -1.82 5.71
N SER A 299 6.28 -1.28 4.80
CA SER A 299 5.73 -2.01 3.65
C SER A 299 6.84 -2.44 2.68
N ALA A 300 7.84 -1.58 2.43
CA ALA A 300 8.98 -1.91 1.58
C ALA A 300 9.83 -3.05 2.18
N ASP A 301 10.02 -3.09 3.50
CA ASP A 301 10.70 -4.20 4.17
C ASP A 301 9.94 -5.53 3.93
N ARG A 302 8.61 -5.55 4.09
CA ARG A 302 7.79 -6.76 3.82
C ARG A 302 7.78 -7.18 2.36
N LEU A 303 7.81 -6.23 1.43
CA LEU A 303 7.88 -6.53 0.00
C LEU A 303 9.27 -7.01 -0.41
N ALA A 304 10.32 -6.52 0.25
CA ALA A 304 11.67 -7.02 0.08
C ALA A 304 11.80 -8.49 0.51
N GLU A 305 11.08 -8.93 1.55
CA GLU A 305 11.00 -10.37 1.91
C GLU A 305 10.38 -11.21 0.80
N LEU A 306 9.39 -10.68 0.08
CA LEU A 306 8.77 -11.40 -1.04
C LEU A 306 9.67 -11.48 -2.26
N LEU A 307 10.41 -10.40 -2.54
CA LEU A 307 11.40 -10.30 -3.62
C LEU A 307 12.71 -11.02 -3.31
N ALA A 308 13.00 -11.30 -2.04
CA ALA A 308 14.15 -12.09 -1.66
C ALA A 308 13.95 -13.51 -2.19
N ALA A 309 14.71 -13.84 -3.24
CA ALA A 309 14.75 -15.17 -3.80
C ALA A 309 15.17 -16.17 -2.70
N PRO A 310 14.39 -17.24 -2.45
CA PRO A 310 14.93 -18.40 -1.77
C PRO A 310 16.11 -18.91 -2.59
N GLY A 311 17.24 -19.17 -1.92
CA GLY A 311 18.37 -19.85 -2.54
C GLY A 311 17.91 -21.16 -3.17
N SER A 312 18.47 -21.44 -4.35
CA SER A 312 18.18 -22.59 -5.21
C SER A 312 18.04 -23.92 -4.46
N ALA A 313 17.15 -24.77 -4.98
CA ALA A 313 17.05 -26.22 -4.77
C ALA A 313 16.22 -26.72 -3.57
N ALA A 314 15.07 -26.12 -3.28
CA ALA A 314 14.03 -26.86 -2.55
C ALA A 314 13.38 -27.88 -3.51
N PRO A 315 13.22 -29.16 -3.12
CA PRO A 315 12.53 -30.16 -3.95
C PRO A 315 11.08 -29.75 -4.18
N ALA A 316 10.52 -30.11 -5.33
CA ALA A 316 9.11 -29.88 -5.62
C ALA A 316 8.26 -30.57 -4.55
N HIS A 317 7.22 -29.90 -4.06
CA HIS A 317 6.39 -30.40 -2.96
C HIS A 317 4.93 -30.47 -3.40
N LEU A 318 4.37 -31.67 -3.38
CA LEU A 318 2.95 -31.87 -3.65
C LEU A 318 2.19 -31.94 -2.32
N PRO A 319 1.32 -30.96 -2.00
CA PRO A 319 0.59 -30.92 -0.74
C PRO A 319 -0.59 -31.91 -0.74
N GLU A 320 -1.03 -32.34 0.45
CA GLU A 320 -2.20 -33.22 0.68
C GLU A 320 -3.45 -32.76 -0.07
N ARG A 321 -3.67 -31.43 -0.11
CA ARG A 321 -4.80 -30.77 -0.77
C ARG A 321 -4.30 -29.85 -1.89
N PRO A 322 -4.10 -30.37 -3.10
CA PRO A 322 -3.63 -29.56 -4.21
C PRO A 322 -4.70 -28.58 -4.67
N GLN A 323 -4.29 -27.35 -4.99
CA GLN A 323 -5.16 -26.37 -5.64
C GLN A 323 -5.18 -26.64 -7.15
N LEU A 324 -6.39 -26.79 -7.68
CA LEU A 324 -6.67 -27.00 -9.10
C LEU A 324 -7.31 -25.75 -9.69
N LEU A 325 -6.99 -25.47 -10.95
CA LEU A 325 -7.58 -24.39 -11.73
C LEU A 325 -9.04 -24.69 -12.06
N SER A 326 -9.85 -23.65 -12.11
CA SER A 326 -11.19 -23.68 -12.71
C SER A 326 -11.08 -23.80 -14.24
N GLY A 327 -10.73 -24.99 -14.72
CA GLY A 327 -10.46 -25.26 -16.14
C GLY A 327 -10.61 -26.74 -16.50
N SER A 328 -10.17 -27.11 -17.70
CA SER A 328 -10.12 -28.51 -18.14
C SER A 328 -8.98 -29.30 -17.48
N ILE A 329 -8.97 -30.63 -17.66
CA ILE A 329 -7.85 -31.48 -17.23
C ILE A 329 -6.58 -31.06 -17.97
N THR A 330 -6.66 -30.82 -19.28
CA THR A 330 -5.55 -30.27 -20.08
C THR A 330 -4.99 -28.99 -19.49
N GLU A 331 -5.85 -28.02 -19.17
CA GLU A 331 -5.43 -26.72 -18.61
C GLU A 331 -4.78 -26.87 -17.23
N ASN A 332 -5.26 -27.81 -16.42
CA ASN A 332 -4.70 -28.09 -15.10
C ASN A 332 -3.30 -28.74 -15.17
N ILE A 333 -3.08 -29.63 -16.15
CA ILE A 333 -1.76 -30.25 -16.36
C ILE A 333 -0.79 -29.23 -16.97
N ALA A 334 -1.21 -28.49 -17.99
CA ALA A 334 -0.34 -27.57 -18.73
C ALA A 334 -0.04 -26.26 -17.99
N VAL A 335 -0.98 -25.73 -17.20
CA VAL A 335 -0.86 -24.45 -16.46
C VAL A 335 -0.43 -23.30 -17.37
N GLY A 336 -1.07 -23.17 -18.53
CA GLY A 336 -0.79 -22.09 -19.49
C GLY A 336 0.51 -22.26 -20.30
N ARG A 337 1.23 -23.38 -20.15
CA ARG A 337 2.40 -23.72 -20.98
C ARG A 337 1.96 -24.27 -22.34
N ALA A 338 2.74 -23.99 -23.38
CA ALA A 338 2.58 -24.61 -24.69
C ALA A 338 3.16 -26.03 -24.67
N VAL A 339 2.32 -27.01 -24.33
CA VAL A 339 2.70 -28.42 -24.12
C VAL A 339 1.99 -29.29 -25.15
N SER A 340 2.68 -30.28 -25.71
CA SER A 340 2.07 -31.20 -26.67
C SER A 340 1.06 -32.13 -26.00
N VAL A 341 0.06 -32.58 -26.76
CA VAL A 341 -0.92 -33.57 -26.29
C VAL A 341 -0.24 -34.86 -25.84
N ALA A 342 0.89 -35.22 -26.45
CA ALA A 342 1.66 -36.40 -26.08
C ALA A 342 2.27 -36.27 -24.68
N GLU A 343 2.85 -35.10 -24.35
CA GLU A 343 3.40 -34.83 -23.01
C GLU A 343 2.31 -34.80 -21.94
N ILE A 344 1.14 -34.21 -22.23
CA ILE A 344 -0.01 -34.21 -21.31
C ILE A 344 -0.47 -35.65 -21.03
N ARG A 345 -0.61 -36.48 -22.07
CA ARG A 345 -1.00 -37.89 -21.93
C ARG A 345 0.06 -38.69 -21.17
N LEU A 346 1.34 -38.43 -21.42
CA LEU A 346 2.44 -39.08 -20.71
C LEU A 346 2.43 -38.71 -19.23
N ALA A 347 2.23 -37.44 -18.89
CA ALA A 347 2.11 -36.98 -17.51
C ALA A 347 0.89 -37.59 -16.80
N ALA A 348 -0.27 -37.63 -17.48
CA ALA A 348 -1.48 -38.27 -16.96
C ALA A 348 -1.31 -39.79 -16.78
N ASP A 349 -0.62 -40.47 -17.69
CA ASP A 349 -0.30 -41.88 -17.51
C ASP A 349 0.68 -42.07 -16.34
N ARG A 350 1.75 -41.29 -16.23
CA ARG A 350 2.69 -41.40 -15.09
C ARG A 350 1.99 -41.24 -13.73
N ALA A 351 0.97 -40.39 -13.65
CA ALA A 351 0.14 -40.21 -12.46
C ALA A 351 -1.02 -41.22 -12.32
N ALA A 352 -1.10 -42.24 -13.19
CA ALA A 352 -2.18 -43.21 -13.26
C ALA A 352 -3.58 -42.59 -13.41
N LEU A 353 -3.70 -41.45 -14.08
CA LEU A 353 -4.96 -40.73 -14.30
C LEU A 353 -5.64 -41.11 -15.63
N GLN A 354 -4.88 -41.62 -16.60
CA GLN A 354 -5.33 -41.89 -17.98
C GLN A 354 -6.66 -42.65 -18.06
N GLU A 355 -6.82 -43.76 -17.33
CA GLU A 355 -8.04 -44.58 -17.34
C GLU A 355 -9.28 -43.82 -16.82
N ASP A 356 -9.10 -42.88 -15.89
CA ASP A 356 -10.21 -42.07 -15.39
C ASP A 356 -10.59 -40.99 -16.38
N VAL A 357 -9.61 -40.38 -17.05
CA VAL A 357 -9.87 -39.40 -18.11
C VAL A 357 -10.68 -40.04 -19.24
N GLU A 358 -10.34 -41.27 -19.64
CA GLU A 358 -11.06 -42.00 -20.69
C GLU A 358 -12.52 -42.33 -20.33
N ARG A 359 -12.86 -42.34 -19.04
CA ARG A 359 -14.23 -42.54 -18.55
C ARG A 359 -15.03 -41.25 -18.41
N LEU A 360 -14.39 -40.09 -18.53
CA LEU A 360 -15.06 -38.80 -18.48
C LEU A 360 -15.66 -38.44 -19.86
N PRO A 361 -16.82 -37.78 -19.90
CA PRO A 361 -17.55 -37.53 -21.14
C PRO A 361 -16.76 -36.74 -22.19
N ASP A 362 -15.92 -35.78 -21.76
CA ASP A 362 -15.12 -34.94 -22.63
C ASP A 362 -13.61 -35.26 -22.54
N GLY A 363 -13.26 -36.40 -21.94
CA GLY A 363 -11.86 -36.80 -21.79
C GLY A 363 -11.00 -35.72 -21.14
N PHE A 364 -9.90 -35.36 -21.81
CA PHE A 364 -8.96 -34.33 -21.35
C PHE A 364 -9.53 -32.90 -21.36
N ASP A 365 -10.62 -32.68 -22.10
CA ASP A 365 -11.30 -31.38 -22.18
C ASP A 365 -12.37 -31.22 -21.10
N THR A 366 -12.60 -32.25 -20.27
CA THR A 366 -13.53 -32.21 -19.14
C THR A 366 -13.17 -31.09 -18.16
N VAL A 367 -14.10 -30.16 -17.94
CA VAL A 367 -13.96 -29.07 -16.97
C VAL A 367 -14.16 -29.60 -15.55
N VAL A 368 -13.18 -29.40 -14.66
CA VAL A 368 -13.17 -30.00 -13.31
C VAL A 368 -13.87 -29.14 -12.25
N GLY A 369 -14.23 -27.91 -12.60
CA GLY A 369 -14.86 -26.92 -11.73
C GLY A 369 -13.90 -26.32 -10.69
N ASP A 370 -14.37 -25.31 -9.95
CA ASP A 370 -13.56 -24.61 -8.97
C ASP A 370 -12.98 -25.54 -7.90
N GLY A 371 -11.65 -25.49 -7.71
CA GLY A 371 -10.90 -26.40 -6.86
C GLY A 371 -11.02 -27.89 -7.21
N GLY A 372 -11.45 -28.24 -8.43
CA GLY A 372 -11.67 -29.63 -8.84
C GLY A 372 -12.85 -30.30 -8.14
N ARG A 373 -13.89 -29.54 -7.77
CA ARG A 373 -15.07 -30.06 -7.05
C ARG A 373 -15.83 -31.20 -7.76
N LEU A 374 -15.63 -31.37 -9.07
CA LEU A 374 -16.26 -32.43 -9.87
C LEU A 374 -15.46 -33.75 -9.88
N LEU A 375 -14.29 -33.77 -9.24
CA LEU A 375 -13.41 -34.93 -9.16
C LEU A 375 -13.44 -35.57 -7.76
N SER A 376 -13.18 -36.87 -7.69
CA SER A 376 -12.93 -37.57 -6.42
C SER A 376 -11.61 -37.10 -5.79
N GLY A 377 -11.43 -37.34 -4.48
CA GLY A 377 -10.19 -36.98 -3.77
C GLY A 377 -8.93 -37.53 -4.44
N GLY A 378 -8.92 -38.83 -4.77
CA GLY A 378 -7.81 -39.47 -5.46
C GLY A 378 -7.62 -39.04 -6.92
N GLN A 379 -8.69 -38.61 -7.61
CA GLN A 379 -8.57 -38.00 -8.95
C GLN A 379 -7.92 -36.61 -8.88
N ARG A 380 -8.29 -35.77 -7.89
CA ARG A 380 -7.66 -34.46 -7.69
C ARG A 380 -6.17 -34.59 -7.38
N GLN A 381 -5.82 -35.52 -6.49
CA GLN A 381 -4.43 -35.80 -6.13
C GLN A 381 -3.60 -36.27 -7.34
N ARG A 382 -4.13 -37.20 -8.15
CA ARG A 382 -3.45 -37.66 -9.36
C ARG A 382 -3.39 -36.61 -10.47
N LEU A 383 -4.38 -35.74 -10.60
CA LEU A 383 -4.33 -34.60 -11.52
C LEU A 383 -3.22 -33.61 -11.13
N ALA A 384 -3.10 -33.31 -9.83
CA ALA A 384 -2.00 -32.48 -9.34
C ALA A 384 -0.65 -33.17 -9.52
N LEU A 385 -0.56 -34.48 -9.26
CA LEU A 385 0.65 -35.25 -9.52
C LEU A 385 1.04 -35.24 -11.00
N ALA A 386 0.09 -35.38 -11.93
CA ALA A 386 0.34 -35.28 -13.36
C ALA A 386 0.94 -33.91 -13.73
N ARG A 387 0.42 -32.83 -13.14
CA ARG A 387 0.97 -31.48 -13.30
C ARG A 387 2.43 -31.40 -12.87
N GLU A 388 2.78 -31.91 -11.68
CA GLU A 388 4.18 -31.88 -11.20
C GLU A 388 5.10 -32.78 -12.03
N LEU A 389 4.63 -33.96 -12.46
CA LEU A 389 5.40 -34.90 -13.28
C LEU A 389 5.63 -34.40 -14.72
N LEU A 390 4.89 -33.39 -15.16
CA LEU A 390 5.13 -32.73 -16.44
C LEU A 390 6.42 -31.90 -16.43
N ASP A 391 6.82 -31.34 -15.28
CA ASP A 391 8.08 -30.58 -15.12
C ASP A 391 9.32 -31.48 -14.95
N ASP A 392 9.12 -32.80 -14.91
CA ASP A 392 10.17 -33.81 -14.73
C ASP A 392 11.17 -33.49 -13.61
N PRO A 393 10.71 -33.17 -12.38
CA PRO A 393 11.61 -32.78 -11.30
C PRO A 393 12.50 -33.97 -10.88
N PRO A 394 13.79 -33.72 -10.55
CA PRO A 394 14.71 -34.77 -10.13
C PRO A 394 14.29 -35.45 -8.81
N GLU A 395 13.60 -34.72 -7.93
CA GLU A 395 13.01 -35.22 -6.70
C GLU A 395 11.67 -34.52 -6.45
N LEU A 396 10.64 -35.30 -6.11
CA LEU A 396 9.30 -34.81 -5.76
C LEU A 396 8.90 -35.38 -4.39
N VAL A 397 8.57 -34.49 -3.46
CA VAL A 397 8.12 -34.84 -2.11
C VAL A 397 6.59 -34.88 -2.07
N LEU A 398 6.04 -36.02 -1.64
CA LEU A 398 4.60 -36.28 -1.53
C LEU A 398 4.17 -36.14 -0.07
N ALA A 399 3.60 -34.99 0.30
CA ALA A 399 3.16 -34.71 1.66
C ALA A 399 1.68 -35.05 1.87
N GLY A 400 1.38 -36.33 2.06
CA GLY A 400 -0.01 -36.83 2.13
C GLY A 400 -0.76 -36.76 0.80
N ALA A 401 -0.03 -36.48 -0.29
CA ALA A 401 -0.60 -36.23 -1.61
C ALA A 401 -1.18 -37.47 -2.30
N LEU A 402 -1.12 -38.65 -1.67
CA LEU A 402 -1.70 -39.90 -2.18
C LEU A 402 -2.65 -40.57 -1.17
N ASP A 403 -2.98 -39.92 -0.05
CA ASP A 403 -3.78 -40.52 1.02
C ASP A 403 -5.22 -40.86 0.60
N ALA A 404 -5.73 -40.19 -0.44
CA ALA A 404 -7.05 -40.46 -1.02
C ALA A 404 -7.00 -41.40 -2.23
N VAL A 405 -5.83 -42.00 -2.53
CA VAL A 405 -5.61 -42.93 -3.64
C VAL A 405 -5.52 -44.36 -3.09
N ASP A 406 -6.14 -45.32 -3.77
CA ASP A 406 -6.09 -46.72 -3.35
C ASP A 406 -4.68 -47.32 -3.50
N ALA A 407 -4.35 -48.31 -2.68
CA ALA A 407 -3.01 -48.90 -2.60
C ALA A 407 -2.51 -49.51 -3.92
N VAL A 408 -3.41 -50.03 -4.78
CA VAL A 408 -3.05 -50.62 -6.07
C VAL A 408 -2.62 -49.52 -7.04
N THR A 409 -3.36 -48.42 -7.07
CA THR A 409 -3.03 -47.24 -7.87
C THR A 409 -1.74 -46.56 -7.36
N VAL A 410 -1.55 -46.43 -6.05
CA VAL A 410 -0.30 -45.90 -5.47
C VAL A 410 0.90 -46.74 -5.91
N ARG A 411 0.80 -48.07 -5.81
CA ARG A 411 1.87 -48.98 -6.26
C ARG A 411 2.21 -48.73 -7.73
N ARG A 412 1.20 -48.63 -8.59
CA ARG A 412 1.37 -48.37 -10.03
C ARG A 412 2.11 -47.04 -10.30
N ILE A 413 1.78 -45.99 -9.56
CA ILE A 413 2.45 -44.68 -9.66
C ILE A 413 3.93 -44.80 -9.27
N LEU A 414 4.23 -45.46 -8.14
CA LEU A 414 5.59 -45.64 -7.65
C LEU A 414 6.44 -46.51 -8.61
N ASP A 415 5.87 -47.58 -9.15
CA ASP A 415 6.56 -48.46 -10.09
C ASP A 415 6.88 -47.73 -11.41
N ARG A 416 5.96 -46.89 -11.90
CA ARG A 416 6.18 -46.02 -13.08
C ARG A 416 7.28 -45.00 -12.82
N ALA A 417 7.27 -44.37 -11.65
CA ALA A 417 8.31 -43.41 -11.27
C ALA A 417 9.70 -44.08 -11.16
N ALA A 418 9.76 -45.28 -10.59
CA ALA A 418 11.01 -46.05 -10.47
C ALA A 418 11.56 -46.46 -11.85
N ALA A 419 10.69 -46.88 -12.78
CA ALA A 419 11.09 -47.21 -14.15
C ALA A 419 11.67 -46.00 -14.91
N ASP A 420 11.13 -44.81 -14.64
CA ASP A 420 11.61 -43.54 -15.20
C ASP A 420 12.84 -42.97 -14.45
N GLY A 421 13.35 -43.67 -13.42
CA GLY A 421 14.49 -43.23 -12.62
C GLY A 421 14.22 -42.06 -11.66
N ARG A 422 12.95 -41.77 -11.33
CA ARG A 422 12.55 -40.65 -10.47
C ARG A 422 12.53 -41.03 -8.99
N ARG A 423 12.90 -40.07 -8.13
CA ARG A 423 12.68 -40.17 -6.67
C ARG A 423 11.37 -39.49 -6.26
N LEU A 424 10.40 -40.32 -5.87
CA LEU A 424 9.21 -39.89 -5.14
C LEU A 424 9.41 -40.17 -3.65
N THR A 425 9.50 -39.12 -2.84
CA THR A 425 9.77 -39.24 -1.40
C THR A 425 8.49 -38.94 -0.62
N THR A 426 7.96 -39.90 0.13
CA THR A 426 6.81 -39.66 1.02
C THR A 426 7.27 -39.07 2.35
N THR A 427 6.50 -38.15 2.93
CA THR A 427 6.85 -37.52 4.22
C THR A 427 6.85 -38.48 5.41
N GLU A 428 6.25 -39.67 5.28
CA GLU A 428 6.24 -40.70 6.33
C GLU A 428 7.56 -41.49 6.45
N GLY A 429 8.50 -41.33 5.52
CA GLY A 429 9.80 -42.02 5.53
C GLY A 429 10.99 -41.22 6.11
N ALA A 430 10.74 -40.04 6.68
CA ALA A 430 11.79 -39.11 7.15
C ALA A 430 11.92 -39.01 8.69
N ALA A 431 11.36 -39.97 9.44
CA ALA A 431 11.45 -40.03 10.90
C ALA A 431 12.54 -41.01 11.38
#